data_AF-A0AAV4DN89-F1
#
_entry.id   AF-A0AAV4DN89-F1
#
_cell.length_a   1.000
_cell.length_b   1.000
_cell.length_c   1.000
_cell.angle_alpha   90.00
_cell.angle_beta   90.00
_cell.angle_gamma   90.00
#
_symmetry.space_group_name_H-M   'P 1'
#
loop_
_entity.id
_entity.type
_entity.pdbx_description
1 polymer ?
#
loop_
_entity_poly.entity_id
_entity_poly.type
_entity_poly.pdbx_seq_one_letter_code
_entity_poly.pdbx_strand_id
1 'polypeptide(L)'
;MERILDENQPREQAGFRKNFSTTDHLQALNQLIEKCNEYNLPLCLGFIDYEKAFDSVEYETIVQALRKVNINENYVTMIESIAAKELQQEYILTAKYQKHLESKEE
;
A
#
# COMPACT_ATOMS: atom_id res chain seq x y z
N MET A 1 1.25 -5.09 -17.65
CA MET A 1 1.49 -4.44 -16.35
C MET A 1 1.58 -5.48 -15.25
N GLU A 2 0.52 -6.27 -15.03
CA GLU A 2 0.45 -7.35 -14.01
C GLU A 2 1.71 -8.22 -13.94
N ARG A 3 2.12 -8.86 -15.04
CA ARG A 3 3.31 -9.73 -15.05
C ARG A 3 4.59 -9.04 -14.55
N ILE A 4 4.85 -7.80 -14.99
CA ILE A 4 6.05 -7.05 -14.59
C ILE A 4 5.96 -6.71 -13.10
N LEU A 5 4.79 -6.27 -12.63
CA LEU A 5 4.58 -5.98 -11.21
C LEU A 5 4.78 -7.24 -10.37
N ASP A 6 4.15 -8.36 -10.74
CA ASP A 6 4.24 -9.64 -10.02
C ASP A 6 5.66 -10.21 -10.01
N GLU A 7 6.42 -10.11 -11.10
CA GLU A 7 7.83 -10.54 -11.18
C GLU A 7 8.74 -9.68 -10.29
N ASN A 8 8.34 -8.44 -9.99
CA ASN A 8 9.08 -7.53 -9.11
C ASN A 8 8.59 -7.55 -7.64
N GLN A 9 7.63 -8.42 -7.30
CA GLN A 9 7.21 -8.61 -5.92
C GLN A 9 8.02 -9.72 -5.22
N PRO A 10 8.36 -9.55 -3.93
CA PRO A 10 8.96 -10.62 -3.15
C PRO A 10 8.00 -11.82 -3.05
N ARG A 11 8.54 -13.01 -2.76
CA ARG A 11 7.73 -14.24 -2.68
C ARG A 11 6.76 -14.22 -1.50
N GLU A 12 7.13 -13.49 -0.45
CA GLU A 12 6.38 -13.27 0.78
C GLU A 12 5.15 -12.38 0.56
N GLN A 13 5.09 -11.63 -0.55
CA GLN A 13 3.90 -10.85 -0.91
C GLN A 13 2.83 -11.75 -1.53
N ALA A 14 1.92 -12.25 -0.67
CA ALA A 14 0.75 -13.01 -1.13
C ALA A 14 -0.48 -12.13 -1.42
N GLY A 15 -0.55 -10.93 -0.82
CA GLY A 15 -1.67 -10.01 -1.01
C GLY A 15 -1.71 -9.46 -2.43
N PHE A 16 -2.91 -9.35 -3.01
CA PHE A 16 -3.16 -8.78 -4.34
C PHE A 16 -2.40 -9.46 -5.49
N ARG A 17 -1.93 -10.70 -5.30
CA ARG A 17 -1.15 -11.44 -6.31
C ARG A 17 -1.89 -12.70 -6.75
N LYS A 18 -1.98 -12.88 -8.06
CA LYS A 18 -2.73 -14.01 -8.64
C LYS A 18 -2.05 -15.33 -8.28
N ASN A 19 -2.84 -16.30 -7.83
CA ASN A 19 -2.39 -17.64 -7.41
C ASN A 19 -1.51 -17.67 -6.14
N PHE A 20 -1.51 -16.60 -5.34
CA PHE A 20 -0.90 -16.60 -4.02
C PHE A 20 -1.97 -16.62 -2.93
N SER A 21 -1.66 -17.22 -1.78
CA SER A 21 -2.55 -17.31 -0.63
C SER A 21 -1.75 -17.12 0.66
N THR A 22 -2.41 -16.63 1.71
CA THR A 22 -1.85 -16.56 3.06
C THR A 22 -1.78 -17.92 3.74
N THR A 23 -2.37 -18.97 3.15
CA THR A 23 -2.33 -20.36 3.68
C THR A 23 -0.90 -20.84 3.91
N ASP A 24 0.02 -20.61 2.98
CA ASP A 24 1.41 -21.05 3.11
C ASP A 24 2.13 -20.30 4.24
N HIS A 25 1.84 -19.00 4.41
CA HIS A 25 2.39 -18.20 5.50
C HIS A 25 1.89 -18.67 6.87
N LEU A 26 0.58 -18.97 6.98
CA LEU A 26 0.01 -19.55 8.20
C LEU A 26 0.61 -20.92 8.52
N GLN A 27 0.78 -21.76 7.50
CA GLN A 27 1.39 -23.08 7.65
C GLN A 27 2.86 -22.99 8.08
N ALA A 28 3.62 -22.00 7.60
CA ALA A 28 4.99 -21.75 8.05
C ALA A 28 5.04 -21.26 9.51
N LEU A 29 4.14 -20.35 9.90
CA LEU A 29 4.03 -19.87 11.28
C LEU A 29 3.66 -21.00 12.25
N ASN A 30 2.69 -21.84 11.90
CA ASN A 30 2.29 -22.99 12.73
C ASN A 30 3.46 -23.95 12.95
N GLN A 31 4.19 -24.30 11.88
CA GLN A 31 5.38 -25.16 12.01
C GLN A 31 6.47 -24.53 12.87
N LEU A 32 6.70 -23.21 12.76
CA LEU A 32 7.67 -22.51 13.59
C LEU A 32 7.28 -22.56 15.07
N ILE A 33 6.00 -22.29 15.38
CA ILE A 33 5.47 -22.35 16.74
C ILE A 33 5.62 -23.77 17.31
N GLU A 34 5.21 -24.78 16.55
CA GLU A 34 5.31 -26.20 16.96
C GLU A 34 6.76 -26.59 17.25
N LYS A 35 7.70 -26.20 16.39
CA LYS A 35 9.12 -26.53 16.57
C LYS A 35 9.74 -25.79 17.75
N CYS A 36 9.45 -24.51 17.94
CA CYS A 36 9.95 -23.79 19.12
C CYS A 36 9.42 -24.43 20.41
N ASN A 37 8.16 -24.85 20.45
CA ASN A 37 7.59 -25.56 21.60
C ASN A 37 8.25 -26.93 21.82
N GLU A 38 8.52 -27.70 20.75
CA GLU A 38 9.17 -29.03 20.82
C GLU A 38 10.58 -28.96 21.45
N TYR A 39 11.36 -27.95 21.07
CA TYR A 39 12.74 -27.76 21.55
C TYR A 39 12.86 -26.82 22.76
N ASN A 40 11.73 -26.39 23.32
CA ASN A 40 11.66 -25.48 24.46
C ASN A 40 12.44 -24.16 24.22
N LEU A 41 12.37 -23.66 22.98
CA LEU A 41 13.02 -22.42 22.56
C LEU A 41 12.07 -21.23 22.73
N PRO A 42 12.53 -20.09 23.27
CA PRO A 42 11.71 -18.89 23.34
C PRO A 42 11.41 -18.37 21.92
N LEU A 43 10.14 -18.11 21.64
CA LEU A 43 9.66 -17.53 20.38
C LEU A 43 8.88 -16.25 20.66
N CYS A 44 9.19 -15.19 19.89
CA CYS A 44 8.42 -13.95 19.86
C CYS A 44 7.97 -13.70 18.42
N LEU A 45 6.68 -13.39 18.24
CA LEU A 45 6.08 -13.08 16.94
C LEU A 45 5.58 -11.65 16.95
N GLY A 46 6.06 -10.83 16.02
CA GLY A 46 5.60 -9.46 15.81
C GLY A 46 4.65 -9.40 14.61
N PHE A 47 3.46 -8.84 14.82
CA PHE A 47 2.49 -8.56 13.76
C PHE A 47 2.37 -7.05 13.60
N ILE A 48 2.64 -6.55 12.39
CA ILE A 48 2.61 -5.13 12.05
C ILE A 48 1.42 -4.90 11.12
N ASP A 49 0.54 -3.99 11.49
CA ASP A 49 -0.56 -3.51 10.67
C ASP A 49 -0.45 -2.00 10.52
N TYR A 50 -0.65 -1.49 9.31
CA TYR A 50 -0.54 -0.06 9.01
C TYR A 50 -1.93 0.57 9.06
N GLU A 51 -2.10 1.59 9.89
CA GLU A 51 -3.33 2.39 9.91
C GLU A 51 -3.48 3.11 8.57
N LYS A 52 -4.62 2.89 7.89
CA LYS A 52 -4.95 3.54 6.61
C LYS A 52 -3.81 3.44 5.58
N ALA A 53 -3.35 2.22 5.33
CA ALA A 53 -2.20 1.94 4.47
C ALA A 53 -2.30 2.52 3.04
N PHE A 54 -3.51 2.77 2.53
CA PHE A 54 -3.70 3.39 1.21
C PHE A 54 -3.81 4.91 1.27
N ASP A 55 -4.36 5.47 2.35
CA ASP A 55 -4.54 6.92 2.49
C ASP A 55 -3.24 7.61 2.96
N SER A 56 -2.32 6.87 3.58
CA SER A 56 -1.09 7.40 4.16
C SER A 56 0.11 7.41 3.20
N VAL A 57 -0.01 6.79 2.03
CA VAL A 57 1.10 6.68 1.08
C VAL A 57 1.20 7.96 0.25
N GLU A 58 2.40 8.53 0.19
CA GLU A 58 2.68 9.68 -0.68
C GLU A 58 2.62 9.30 -2.15
N TYR A 59 1.83 10.03 -2.95
CA TYR A 59 1.67 9.76 -4.38
C TYR A 59 2.98 9.77 -5.16
N GLU A 60 3.90 10.68 -4.82
CA GLU A 60 5.23 10.74 -5.44
C GLU A 60 6.00 9.42 -5.25
N THR A 61 5.87 8.79 -4.07
CA THR A 61 6.48 7.49 -3.79
C THR A 61 5.90 6.39 -4.69
N ILE A 62 4.60 6.42 -4.97
CA ILE A 62 3.95 5.47 -5.90
C ILE A 62 4.51 5.64 -7.33
N VAL A 63 4.59 6.88 -7.80
CA VAL A 63 5.11 7.21 -9.13
C VAL A 63 6.56 6.75 -9.28
N GLN A 64 7.41 7.04 -8.29
CA GLN A 64 8.81 6.59 -8.26
C GLN A 64 8.92 5.05 -8.24
N ALA A 65 8.08 4.37 -7.47
CA ALA A 65 8.06 2.91 -7.43
C ALA A 65 7.70 2.29 -8.78
N LEU A 66 6.70 2.85 -9.49
CA LEU A 66 6.30 2.39 -10.82
C LEU A 66 7.42 2.58 -11.86
N ARG A 67 8.10 3.74 -11.84
CA ARG A 67 9.24 4.01 -12.72
C ARG A 67 10.42 3.08 -12.43
N LYS A 68 10.71 2.81 -11.15
CA LYS A 68 11.77 1.87 -10.73
C LYS A 68 11.57 0.44 -11.25
N VAL A 69 10.31 0.02 -11.36
CA VAL A 69 9.91 -1.30 -11.90
C VAL A 69 9.79 -1.29 -13.44
N ASN A 70 10.17 -0.20 -14.09
CA ASN A 70 10.15 -0.02 -15.55
C ASN A 70 8.74 -0.19 -16.15
N ILE A 71 7.71 0.28 -15.44
CA ILE A 71 6.38 0.42 -16.05
C ILE A 71 6.43 1.51 -17.13
N ASN A 72 5.77 1.25 -18.25
CA ASN A 72 5.75 2.18 -19.38
C ASN A 72 5.21 3.56 -18.95
N GLU A 73 5.94 4.62 -19.30
CA GLU A 73 5.67 5.99 -18.84
C GLU A 73 4.30 6.54 -19.19
N ASN A 74 3.64 6.03 -20.25
CA ASN A 74 2.26 6.43 -20.55
C ASN A 74 1.31 6.04 -19.40
N TYR A 75 1.52 4.87 -18.79
CA TYR A 75 0.72 4.45 -17.64
C TYR A 75 1.09 5.21 -16.38
N VAL A 76 2.39 5.46 -16.17
CA VAL A 76 2.86 6.25 -15.01
C VAL A 76 2.26 7.64 -15.04
N THR A 77 2.34 8.32 -16.18
CA THR A 77 1.76 9.65 -16.40
C THR A 77 0.25 9.64 -16.20
N MET A 78 -0.45 8.59 -16.66
CA MET A 78 -1.89 8.45 -16.44
C MET A 78 -2.23 8.33 -14.95
N ILE A 79 -1.50 7.50 -14.20
CA ILE A 79 -1.70 7.33 -12.75
C ILE A 79 -1.40 8.64 -12.01
N GLU A 80 -0.31 9.30 -12.35
CA GLU A 80 0.08 10.61 -11.80
C GLU A 80 -1.02 11.67 -12.04
N SER A 81 -1.63 11.67 -13.24
CA SER A 81 -2.74 12.57 -13.55
C SER A 81 -4.04 12.27 -12.77
N ILE A 82 -4.26 11.02 -12.36
CA ILE A 82 -5.41 10.63 -11.54
C ILE A 82 -5.19 11.12 -10.11
N ALA A 83 -4.00 10.87 -9.55
CA ALA A 83 -3.61 11.35 -8.22
C ALA A 83 -3.68 12.88 -8.10
N ALA A 84 -3.18 13.61 -9.10
CA ALA A 84 -3.23 15.07 -9.10
C ALA A 84 -4.67 15.63 -9.07
N LYS A 85 -5.63 14.94 -9.69
CA LYS A 85 -7.04 15.35 -9.68
C LYS A 85 -7.67 15.21 -8.30
N GLU A 86 -7.30 14.17 -7.54
CA GLU A 86 -7.80 13.98 -6.18
C GLU A 86 -7.34 15.13 -5.27
N LEU A 87 -6.04 15.45 -5.30
CA LEU A 87 -5.48 16.59 -4.56
C LEU A 87 -6.12 17.92 -4.95
N GLN A 88 -6.39 18.13 -6.25
CA GLN A 88 -7.04 19.35 -6.72
C GLN A 88 -8.48 19.47 -6.22
N GLN A 89 -9.23 18.37 -6.13
CA GLN A 89 -10.60 18.37 -5.60
C GLN A 89 -10.62 18.69 -4.11
N GLU A 90 -9.71 18.10 -3.33
CA GLU A 90 -9.59 18.37 -1.90
C GLU A 90 -9.25 19.84 -1.63
N TYR A 91 -8.27 20.39 -2.35
CA TYR A 91 -7.90 21.81 -2.23
C TYR A 91 -9.09 22.75 -2.51
N ILE A 92 -9.85 22.47 -3.59
CA ILE A 92 -11.04 23.26 -3.94
C ILE A 92 -12.11 23.18 -2.84
N LEU A 93 -12.31 22.00 -2.23
CA LEU A 93 -13.28 21.81 -1.16
C LEU A 93 -12.90 22.61 0.10
N THR A 94 -11.63 22.55 0.49
CA THR A 94 -11.10 23.29 1.65
C THR A 94 -11.19 24.80 1.46
N ALA A 95 -10.83 25.29 0.26
CA ALA A 95 -10.96 26.71 -0.07
C ALA A 95 -12.43 27.20 -0.05
N LYS A 96 -13.38 26.38 -0.51
CA LYS A 96 -14.82 26.69 -0.44
C LYS A 96 -15.33 26.73 0.99
N TYR A 97 -14.89 25.80 1.84
CA TYR A 97 -15.28 25.75 3.24
C TYR A 97 -14.80 26.98 4.02
N GLN A 98 -13.54 27.37 3.82
CA GLN A 98 -12.95 28.55 4.46
C GLN A 98 -13.73 29.83 4.10
N LYS A 99 -14.04 30.01 2.81
CA LYS A 99 -14.83 31.16 2.34
C LYS A 99 -16.25 31.19 2.93
N HIS A 100 -16.85 30.01 3.15
CA HIS A 100 -18.19 29.91 3.76
C HIS A 100 -18.17 30.28 5.25
N LEU A 101 -17.13 29.91 5.98
CA LEU A 101 -16.95 30.31 7.38
C LEU A 101 -16.80 31.83 7.51
N GLU A 102 -15.95 32.44 6.67
CA GLU A 102 -15.73 33.89 6.65
C GLU A 102 -17.03 34.65 6.34
N SER A 103 -17.86 34.13 5.43
CA SER A 103 -19.16 34.73 5.09
C SER A 103 -20.25 34.60 6.18
N LYS A 104 -20.01 33.82 7.24
CA LYS A 104 -20.93 33.66 8.37
C LYS A 104 -20.56 34.49 9.59
N GLU A 105 -19.37 35.09 9.59
CA GLU A 105 -18.88 35.97 10.66
C GLU A 105 -19.18 37.46 10.38
N GLU A 106 -19.70 37.80 9.20
CA GLU A 106 -20.27 39.10 8.80
C GLU A 106 -21.80 39.15 8.99
#